data_AF-A0A8J8GGC0-F1
#
_entry.id   AF-A0A8J8GGC0-F1
#
_cell.length_a   1.000
_cell.length_b   1.000
_cell.length_c   1.000
_cell.angle_alpha   90.00
_cell.angle_beta   90.00
_cell.angle_gamma   90.00
#
_symmetry.space_group_name_H-M   'P 1'
#
loop_
_entity.id
_entity.type
_entity.pdbx_description
1 polymer ?
#
loop_
_entity_poly.entity_id
_entity_poly.type
_entity_poly.pdbx_seq_one_letter_code
_entity_poly.pdbx_strand_id
1 'polypeptide(L)' 'MKTTPFTMALIYGLMGALFTYLAIKSVQDTIWNFYTILLMIIATFDFTTALRFLFYKKFIEKQK' A
#
# COMPACT_ATOMS: atom_id res chain seq x y z
N MET A 1 2.80 6.92 22.02
CA MET A 1 2.28 5.61 21.56
C MET A 1 3.37 4.93 20.76
N LYS A 2 3.85 3.74 21.14
CA LYS A 2 4.89 3.02 20.39
C LYS A 2 4.24 2.49 19.11
N THR A 3 4.38 3.21 17.99
CA THR A 3 3.90 2.75 16.69
C THR A 3 4.75 1.57 16.26
N THR A 4 4.30 0.36 16.59
CA THR A 4 4.98 -0.87 16.19
C THR A 4 5.06 -0.91 14.66
N PRO A 5 6.21 -1.28 14.06
CA PRO A 5 6.37 -1.38 12.60
C PRO A 5 5.27 -2.19 11.90
N PHE A 6 4.69 -3.16 12.62
CA PHE A 6 3.56 -3.96 12.17
C PHE A 6 2.27 -3.17 11.98
N THR A 7 1.93 -2.26 12.91
CA THR A 7 0.73 -1.42 12.81
C THR A 7 0.84 -0.49 11.62
N MET A 8 2.03 0.05 11.34
CA MET A 8 2.28 0.86 10.16
C MET A 8 2.15 0.03 8.88
N ALA A 9 2.75 -1.16 8.82
CA ALA A 9 2.60 -2.06 7.67
C ALA A 9 1.13 -2.38 7.35
N LEU A 10 0.33 -2.63 8.40
CA LEU A 10 -1.10 -2.92 8.27
C LEU A 10 -1.86 -1.70 7.72
N ILE A 11 -1.62 -0.51 8.28
CA ILE A 11 -2.29 0.72 7.85
C ILE A 11 -1.96 1.04 6.38
N TYR A 12 -0.69 1.08 6.01
CA TYR A 12 -0.29 1.34 4.63
C TYR A 12 -0.78 0.26 3.66
N GLY A 13 -0.80 -1.01 4.09
CA GLY A 13 -1.35 -2.11 3.28
C GLY A 13 -2.86 -1.96 3.03
N LEU A 14 -3.63 -1.63 4.07
CA LEU A 14 -5.07 -1.38 3.96
C LEU A 14 -5.37 -0.15 3.12
N MET A 15 -4.58 0.91 3.27
CA MET A 15 -4.73 2.15 2.52
C MET A 15 -4.44 1.93 1.03
N GLY A 16 -3.38 1.19 0.70
CA GLY A 16 -3.10 0.75 -0.67
C GLY A 16 -4.23 -0.09 -1.28
N ALA A 17 -4.81 -1.02 -0.51
CA ALA A 17 -5.96 -1.80 -0.96
C ALA A 17 -7.20 -0.92 -1.24
N LEU A 18 -7.44 0.10 -0.41
CA LEU A 18 -8.52 1.06 -0.58
C LEU A 18 -8.31 1.89 -1.87
N PHE A 19 -7.09 2.38 -2.10
CA PHE A 19 -6.78 3.11 -3.34
C PHE A 19 -6.90 2.23 -4.59
N THR A 20 -6.51 0.95 -4.52
CA THR A 20 -6.76 0.00 -5.61
C THR A 20 -8.25 -0.18 -5.87
N TYR A 21 -9.07 -0.32 -4.82
CA TYR A 21 -10.52 -0.42 -4.97
C TYR A 21 -11.11 0.84 -5.63
N LEU A 22 -10.66 2.02 -5.22
CA LEU A 22 -11.06 3.28 -5.85
C LEU A 22 -10.60 3.37 -7.31
N ALA A 23 -9.40 2.90 -7.63
CA ALA A 23 -8.89 2.86 -9.00
C ALA A 23 -9.77 1.99 -9.89
N ILE A 24 -10.15 0.79 -9.42
CA ILE A 24 -11.05 -0.11 -10.15
C ILE A 24 -12.40 0.55 -10.38
N LYS A 25 -12.96 1.21 -9.37
CA LYS A 25 -14.25 1.92 -9.49
C LYS A 25 -14.16 3.16 -10.39
N SER A 26 -12.98 3.74 -10.54
CA SER A 26 -12.74 4.92 -11.38
C SER A 26 -12.61 4.57 -12.88
N VAL A 27 -12.51 3.29 -13.23
CA VAL A 27 -12.54 2.84 -14.62
C VAL A 27 -13.97 3.03 -15.15
N GLN A 28 -14.15 4.07 -15.97
CA GLN A 28 -15.39 4.32 -16.69
C GLN A 28 -15.32 3.61 -18.05
N ASP A 29 -14.58 4.20 -18.99
CA ASP A 29 -14.45 3.63 -20.34
C ASP A 29 -13.11 2.92 -20.57
N THR A 30 -12.03 3.40 -19.94
CA THR A 30 -10.69 2.84 -20.11
C THR A 30 -9.86 2.95 -18.83
N ILE A 31 -8.86 2.07 -18.72
CA ILE A 31 -7.85 2.10 -17.64
C ILE A 31 -6.92 3.32 -17.78
N TRP A 32 -6.90 3.96 -18.96
CA TRP A 32 -6.05 5.11 -19.26
C TRP A 32 -6.57 6.44 -18.70
N ASN A 33 -7.67 6.42 -17.94
CA ASN A 33 -8.16 7.62 -17.28
C ASN A 33 -7.11 8.14 -16.27
N PHE A 34 -6.83 9.44 -16.33
CA PHE A 34 -5.87 10.11 -15.46
C PHE A 34 -6.09 9.77 -13.97
N TYR A 35 -7.34 9.77 -13.51
CA TYR A 35 -7.67 9.45 -12.12
C TYR A 35 -7.32 8.00 -11.75
N THR A 36 -7.61 7.05 -12.63
CA THR A 36 -7.27 5.63 -12.43
C THR A 36 -5.75 5.45 -12.33
N ILE A 37 -4.98 6.08 -13.21
CA ILE A 37 -3.51 6.02 -13.20
C ILE A 37 -2.96 6.65 -11.92
N LEU A 38 -3.46 7.82 -11.52
CA LEU A 38 -3.05 8.49 -10.30
C LEU A 38 -3.30 7.62 -9.06
N LEU A 39 -4.48 7.01 -8.95
CA LEU A 39 -4.82 6.11 -7.85
C LEU A 39 -3.93 4.85 -7.83
N MET A 40 -3.59 4.28 -9.00
CA MET A 40 -2.66 3.15 -9.09
C MET A 40 -1.24 3.51 -8.64
N ILE A 41 -0.76 4.70 -8.98
CA ILE A 41 0.57 5.17 -8.55
C ILE A 41 0.59 5.33 -7.03
N ILE A 42 -0.43 5.97 -6.44
CA ILE A 42 -0.53 6.17 -4.98
C ILE A 42 -0.60 4.81 -4.27
N ALA A 43 -1.47 3.90 -4.74
CA ALA A 43 -1.57 2.55 -4.19
C ALA A 43 -0.21 1.83 -4.22
N THR A 44 0.58 1.99 -5.29
CA THR A 44 1.91 1.39 -5.41
C THR A 44 2.89 1.91 -4.34
N PHE A 45 2.87 3.21 -4.05
CA PHE A 45 3.68 3.79 -2.97
C PHE A 45 3.27 3.26 -1.59
N ASP A 46 1.97 3.15 -1.33
CA ASP A 46 1.44 2.59 -0.07
C ASP A 46 1.84 1.11 0.10
N PHE A 47 1.70 0.28 -0.94
CA PHE A 47 2.15 -1.11 -0.90
C PHE A 47 3.66 -1.24 -0.75
N THR A 48 4.44 -0.39 -1.41
CA THR A 48 5.91 -0.37 -1.26
C THR A 48 6.31 -0.07 0.18
N THR A 49 5.64 0.89 0.81
CA THR A 49 5.86 1.26 2.20
C THR A 49 5.45 0.15 3.16
N ALA A 50 4.29 -0.48 2.92
CA ALA A 50 3.85 -1.65 3.67
C ALA A 50 4.83 -2.83 3.56
N LEU A 51 5.30 -3.13 2.34
CA LEU A 51 6.30 -4.16 2.08
C LEU A 51 7.61 -3.88 2.80
N ARG A 52 8.12 -2.64 2.77
CA ARG A 52 9.33 -2.26 3.53
C ARG A 52 9.17 -2.60 5.00
N PHE A 53 8.07 -2.21 5.64
CA PHE A 53 7.85 -2.53 7.06
C PHE A 53 7.75 -4.04 7.33
N LEU A 54 7.17 -4.82 6.43
CA LEU A 54 7.13 -6.28 6.53
C LEU A 54 8.52 -6.93 6.37
N PHE A 55 9.34 -6.44 5.44
CA PHE A 55 10.70 -6.95 5.23
C PHE A 55 11.65 -6.55 6.38
N TYR A 56 11.54 -5.32 6.89
CA TYR A 56 12.29 -4.89 8.09
C TYR A 56 11.97 -5.79 9.30
N LYS A 57 10.70 -6.19 9.46
CA LYS A 57 10.33 -7.16 10.50
C LYS A 57 10.99 -8.52 10.29
N LYS A 58 10.95 -9.08 9.07
CA LYS A 58 11.59 -10.38 8.77
C LYS A 58 13.11 -10.37 9.02
N PHE A 59 13.79 -9.25 8.79
CA PHE A 59 15.21 -9.14 9.06
C PHE A 59 15.53 -9.16 10.56
N ILE A 60 14.72 -8.46 11.37
CA ILE A 60 14.88 -8.44 12.85
C ILE A 60 14.49 -9.77 13.48
N GLU A 61 13.43 -10.43 12.98
CA GLU A 61 12.97 -11.73 13.48
C GLU A 61 13.94 -12.87 13.13
N LYS A 62 14.73 -12.73 12.06
CA LYS A 62 15.77 -13.70 11.67
C LYS A 62 17.09 -13.53 12.44
N GLN A 63 17.24 -12.45 13.21
CA GLN A 63 18.44 -12.13 14.01
C GLN A 63 18.25 -12.40 15.51
N LYS A 64 17.13 -13.01 15.90
CA LYS A 64 16.80 -13.37 17.28
C LYS A 64 16.70 -14.89 17.41
#